data_AF-R0CHD8-F1
#
_entry.id   AF-R0CHD8-F1
#
_cell.length_a   1.000
_cell.length_b   1.000
_cell.length_c   1.000
_cell.angle_alpha   90.00
_cell.angle_beta   90.00
_cell.angle_gamma   90.00
#
_symmetry.space_group_name_H-M   'P 1'
#
loop_
_entity.id
_entity.type
_entity.pdbx_description
1 polymer ?
#
loop_
_entity_poly.entity_id
_entity_poly.type
_entity_poly.pdbx_seq_one_letter_code
_entity_poly.pdbx_strand_id
1 'polypeptide(L)'
;FDLFSSPKKLYAYFGLDPGVNDSGKFHGDRVHMSKRGSSLARRILHMVAINNLKVDKATKTPVNPVIYDYYTRKCASKKKSVAVGAVMHKICNIIFAMLRDNKPFELITPEEHRERYAAEHPESVNTAA
;
A
#
# COMPACT_ATOMS: atom_id res chain seq x y z
N PHE A 1 -0.90 13.96 -12.43
CA PHE A 1 -1.99 12.95 -12.29
C PHE A 1 -3.01 13.54 -11.36
N ASP A 2 -4.05 14.17 -11.92
CA ASP A 2 -4.80 15.20 -11.19
C ASP A 2 -6.20 14.74 -10.77
N LEU A 3 -6.62 13.57 -11.26
CA LEU A 3 -7.90 12.92 -10.96
C LEU A 3 -8.06 12.56 -9.47
N PHE A 4 -6.95 12.34 -8.76
CA PHE A 4 -6.99 11.94 -7.35
C PHE A 4 -6.09 12.86 -6.52
N SER A 5 -6.70 13.58 -5.58
CA SER A 5 -5.96 14.48 -4.68
C SER A 5 -5.17 13.75 -3.58
N SER A 6 -5.39 12.44 -3.40
CA SER A 6 -4.68 11.64 -2.41
C SER A 6 -4.67 10.17 -2.80
N PRO A 7 -3.66 9.40 -2.34
CA PRO A 7 -3.62 7.96 -2.58
C PRO A 7 -4.82 7.24 -1.95
N LYS A 8 -5.42 7.81 -0.89
CA LYS A 8 -6.63 7.28 -0.27
C LYS A 8 -7.82 7.23 -1.22
N LYS A 9 -7.98 8.27 -2.03
CA LYS A 9 -9.04 8.32 -3.04
C LYS A 9 -8.79 7.29 -4.14
N LEU A 10 -7.54 7.01 -4.51
CA LEU A 10 -7.19 6.02 -5.52
C LEU A 10 -7.55 4.59 -5.07
N TYR A 11 -7.12 4.16 -3.88
CA TYR A 11 -7.44 2.79 -3.45
C TYR A 11 -8.93 2.63 -3.10
N ALA A 12 -9.61 3.69 -2.67
CA ALA A 12 -11.07 3.68 -2.48
C ALA A 12 -11.80 3.55 -3.82
N TYR A 13 -11.32 4.21 -4.87
CA TYR A 13 -11.82 4.03 -6.23
C TYR A 13 -11.65 2.59 -6.75
N PHE A 14 -10.57 1.91 -6.38
CA PHE A 14 -10.41 0.47 -6.62
C PHE A 14 -11.23 -0.43 -5.68
N GLY A 15 -11.89 0.14 -4.67
CA GLY A 15 -12.69 -0.58 -3.68
C GLY A 15 -11.85 -1.46 -2.75
N LEU A 16 -10.63 -1.00 -2.40
CA LEU A 16 -9.72 -1.65 -1.46
C LEU A 16 -9.87 -1.16 -0.02
N ASP A 17 -10.58 -0.06 0.19
CA ASP A 17 -10.92 0.48 1.49
C ASP A 17 -11.78 -0.51 2.31
N PRO A 18 -11.73 -0.48 3.64
CA PRO A 18 -12.70 -1.19 4.44
C PRO A 18 -14.11 -0.65 4.15
N GLY A 19 -15.08 -1.55 4.10
CA GLY A 19 -16.49 -1.18 4.11
C GLY A 19 -16.84 -0.46 5.42
N VAL A 20 -17.99 0.21 5.40
CA VAL A 20 -18.56 0.87 6.57
C VAL A 20 -19.80 0.10 6.96
N ASN A 21 -19.90 -0.32 8.22
CA ASN A 21 -21.09 -0.93 8.78
C ASN A 21 -21.51 -0.10 10.00
N ASP A 22 -22.28 0.94 9.72
CA ASP A 22 -22.68 1.95 10.69
C ASP A 22 -24.16 2.30 10.48
N SER A 23 -24.95 2.23 11.55
CA SER A 23 -26.37 2.60 11.56
C SER A 23 -26.67 3.88 12.37
N GLY A 24 -25.62 4.57 12.84
CA GLY A 24 -25.69 5.70 13.77
C GLY A 24 -25.87 5.30 15.23
N LYS A 25 -26.43 4.11 15.50
CA LYS A 25 -26.53 3.52 16.85
C LYS A 25 -25.54 2.39 17.10
N PHE A 26 -24.93 1.86 16.04
CA PHE A 26 -24.00 0.74 16.10
C PHE A 26 -22.86 0.98 15.11
N HIS A 27 -21.62 0.87 15.61
CA HIS A 27 -20.41 0.94 14.81
C HIS A 27 -19.77 -0.45 14.79
N GLY A 28 -19.79 -1.11 13.63
CA GLY A 28 -19.26 -2.46 13.50
C GLY A 28 -17.75 -2.50 13.28
N ASP A 29 -17.02 -3.25 14.12
CA ASP A 29 -15.55 -3.35 14.03
C ASP A 29 -15.07 -4.40 13.01
N ARG A 30 -15.94 -5.33 12.62
CA ARG A 30 -15.63 -6.43 11.70
C ARG A 30 -16.12 -6.12 10.29
N VAL A 31 -15.36 -5.29 9.59
CA VAL A 31 -15.66 -4.87 8.22
C VAL A 31 -14.83 -5.62 7.20
N HIS A 32 -15.47 -5.97 6.07
CA HIS A 32 -14.80 -6.51 4.90
C HIS A 32 -14.34 -5.38 3.98
N MET A 33 -13.48 -5.69 3.01
CA MET A 33 -13.16 -4.77 1.92
C MET A 33 -14.43 -4.31 1.19
N SER A 34 -14.50 -3.03 0.82
CA SER A 34 -15.70 -2.38 0.26
C SER A 34 -16.11 -3.00 -1.08
N LYS A 35 -15.14 -3.37 -1.93
CA LYS A 35 -15.33 -3.92 -3.28
C LYS A 35 -16.17 -3.03 -4.23
N ARG A 36 -16.38 -1.76 -3.88
CA ARG A 36 -17.19 -0.79 -4.67
C ARG A 36 -16.58 -0.44 -6.02
N GLY A 37 -15.27 -0.66 -6.18
CA GLY A 37 -14.52 -0.44 -7.42
C GLY A 37 -14.39 -1.67 -8.32
N SER A 38 -13.66 -1.47 -9.43
CA SER A 38 -13.43 -2.48 -10.46
C SER A 38 -12.88 -3.80 -9.90
N SER A 39 -13.56 -4.90 -10.23
CA SER A 39 -13.13 -6.26 -9.89
C SER A 39 -11.83 -6.64 -10.62
N LEU A 40 -11.64 -6.16 -11.85
CA LEU A 40 -10.42 -6.36 -12.63
C LEU A 40 -9.23 -5.64 -11.99
N ALA A 41 -9.40 -4.37 -11.59
CA ALA A 41 -8.34 -3.61 -10.92
C ALA A 41 -7.90 -4.31 -9.62
N ARG A 42 -8.85 -4.77 -8.79
CA ARG A 42 -8.54 -5.56 -7.60
C ARG A 42 -7.79 -6.84 -7.91
N ARG A 43 -8.18 -7.57 -8.96
CA ARG A 43 -7.51 -8.80 -9.38
C ARG A 43 -6.06 -8.52 -9.80
N ILE A 44 -5.84 -7.49 -10.62
CA ILE A 44 -4.51 -7.08 -11.06
C ILE A 44 -3.64 -6.72 -9.85
N LEU A 45 -4.13 -5.87 -8.96
CA LEU A 45 -3.39 -5.45 -7.75
C LEU A 45 -3.08 -6.64 -6.84
N HIS A 46 -4.01 -7.60 -6.72
CA HIS A 46 -3.77 -8.83 -5.97
C HIS A 46 -2.66 -9.66 -6.63
N MET A 47 -2.69 -9.83 -7.95
CA MET A 47 -1.62 -10.54 -8.67
C MET A 47 -0.27 -9.84 -8.52
N VAL A 48 -0.21 -8.51 -8.62
CA VAL A 48 1.02 -7.74 -8.40
C VAL A 48 1.53 -7.94 -6.97
N ALA A 49 0.65 -7.90 -5.97
CA ALA A 49 1.02 -8.16 -4.58
C ALA A 49 1.62 -9.56 -4.40
N ILE A 50 0.94 -10.60 -4.89
CA ILE A 50 1.44 -11.99 -4.77
C ILE A 50 2.78 -12.16 -5.49
N ASN A 51 2.98 -11.56 -6.66
CA ASN A 51 4.26 -11.63 -7.36
C ASN A 51 5.40 -10.97 -6.58
N ASN A 52 5.16 -9.83 -5.92
CA ASN A 52 6.16 -9.17 -5.08
C ASN A 52 6.48 -9.94 -3.79
N LEU A 53 5.56 -10.78 -3.32
CA LEU A 53 5.74 -11.62 -2.13
C LEU A 53 6.37 -12.99 -2.43
N LYS A 54 6.66 -13.29 -3.70
CA LYS A 54 7.35 -14.53 -4.06
C LYS A 54 8.76 -14.53 -3.47
N VAL A 55 9.20 -15.70 -3.06
CA VAL A 55 10.59 -15.98 -2.68
C VAL A 55 11.18 -16.85 -3.77
N ASP A 56 12.32 -16.43 -4.30
CA ASP A 56 13.04 -17.20 -5.29
C ASP A 56 13.53 -18.53 -4.70
N LYS A 57 13.32 -19.62 -5.43
CA LYS A 57 13.57 -20.97 -4.90
C LYS A 57 15.06 -21.29 -4.78
N ALA A 58 15.88 -20.73 -5.68
CA ALA A 58 17.30 -21.01 -5.78
C ALA A 58 18.11 -20.18 -4.78
N THR A 59 17.86 -18.88 -4.75
CA THR A 59 18.57 -17.90 -3.90
C THR A 59 17.95 -17.78 -2.50
N LYS A 60 16.72 -18.26 -2.30
CA LYS A 60 15.94 -18.12 -1.06
C LYS A 60 15.68 -16.66 -0.65
N THR A 61 15.83 -15.73 -1.58
CA THR A 61 15.58 -14.30 -1.33
C THR A 61 14.20 -13.87 -1.85
N PRO A 62 13.53 -12.92 -1.18
CA PRO A 62 12.30 -12.34 -1.70
C PRO A 62 12.54 -11.58 -3.02
N VAL A 63 11.59 -11.68 -3.96
CA VAL A 63 11.62 -10.92 -5.23
C VAL A 63 11.65 -9.41 -4.96
N ASN A 64 10.88 -8.96 -3.96
CA ASN A 64 10.93 -7.58 -3.48
C ASN A 64 11.14 -7.59 -1.96
N PRO A 65 12.40 -7.45 -1.49
CA PRO A 65 12.72 -7.48 -0.06
C PRO A 65 11.97 -6.44 0.76
N VAL A 66 11.76 -5.23 0.20
CA VAL A 66 11.09 -4.11 0.89
C VAL A 66 9.60 -4.42 1.11
N ILE A 67 8.91 -4.93 0.09
CA ILE A 67 7.50 -5.30 0.21
C ILE A 67 7.33 -6.56 1.07
N TYR A 68 8.25 -7.51 0.95
CA TYR A 68 8.23 -8.75 1.74
C TYR A 68 8.43 -8.48 3.23
N ASP A 69 9.37 -7.62 3.61
CA ASP A 69 9.56 -7.17 4.99
C ASP A 69 8.30 -6.49 5.53
N TYR A 70 7.72 -5.55 4.76
CA TYR A 70 6.47 -4.90 5.14
C TYR A 70 5.34 -5.90 5.39
N TYR A 71 5.18 -6.89 4.50
CA TYR A 71 4.20 -7.97 4.66
C TYR A 71 4.46 -8.82 5.90
N THR A 72 5.72 -9.17 6.15
CA THR A 72 6.13 -9.99 7.31
C THR A 72 5.79 -9.28 8.61
N ARG A 73 6.10 -7.98 8.73
CA ARG A 73 5.71 -7.15 9.88
C ARG A 73 4.19 -7.05 10.04
N LYS A 74 3.43 -6.98 8.94
CA LYS A 74 1.95 -7.00 9.01
C LYS A 74 1.40 -8.34 9.45
N CYS A 75 2.03 -9.46 9.07
CA CYS A 75 1.63 -10.79 9.52
C CYS A 75 1.76 -11.00 11.03
N ALA A 76 2.63 -10.25 11.71
CA ALA A 76 2.76 -10.32 13.17
C ALA A 76 1.49 -9.87 13.91
N SER A 77 0.70 -8.96 13.32
CA SER A 77 -0.51 -8.39 13.95
C SER A 77 -1.81 -8.70 13.21
N LYS A 78 -1.75 -9.24 11.99
CA LYS A 78 -2.92 -9.45 11.13
C LYS A 78 -2.86 -10.82 10.46
N LYS A 79 -4.03 -11.39 10.18
CA LYS A 79 -4.17 -12.59 9.35
C LYS A 79 -3.50 -12.36 7.98
N LYS A 80 -2.87 -13.41 7.42
CA LYS A 80 -2.13 -13.34 6.14
C LYS A 80 -2.92 -12.69 5.01
N SER A 81 -4.20 -13.03 4.84
CA SER A 81 -5.06 -12.44 3.80
C SER A 81 -5.27 -10.93 3.98
N VAL A 82 -5.36 -10.46 5.23
CA VAL A 82 -5.45 -9.03 5.55
C VAL A 82 -4.11 -8.33 5.34
N ALA A 83 -3.00 -9.00 5.65
CA ALA A 83 -1.66 -8.49 5.37
C ALA A 83 -1.43 -8.31 3.86
N VAL A 84 -1.90 -9.24 3.01
CA VAL A 84 -1.90 -9.06 1.54
C VAL A 84 -2.72 -7.83 1.13
N GLY A 85 -3.88 -7.60 1.75
CA GLY A 85 -4.67 -6.38 1.52
C GLY A 85 -3.88 -5.10 1.85
N ALA A 86 -3.12 -5.10 2.95
CA ALA A 86 -2.23 -3.98 3.28
C ALA A 86 -1.09 -3.80 2.26
N VAL A 87 -0.56 -4.89 1.71
CA VAL A 87 0.42 -4.83 0.61
C VAL A 87 -0.20 -4.20 -0.64
N MET A 88 -1.44 -4.55 -0.99
CA MET A 88 -2.16 -3.92 -2.11
C MET A 88 -2.31 -2.41 -1.90
N HIS A 89 -2.60 -1.96 -0.66
CA HIS A 89 -2.63 -0.52 -0.33
C HIS A 89 -1.26 0.13 -0.53
N LYS A 90 -0.18 -0.51 -0.05
CA LYS A 90 1.18 0.00 -0.21
C LYS A 90 1.56 0.12 -1.69
N ILE A 91 1.21 -0.86 -2.52
CA ILE A 91 1.42 -0.83 -3.98
C ILE A 91 0.62 0.31 -4.63
N CYS A 92 -0.65 0.51 -4.24
CA CYS A 92 -1.43 1.64 -4.76
C CYS A 92 -0.79 2.99 -4.43
N ASN A 93 -0.22 3.14 -3.23
CA ASN A 93 0.48 4.37 -2.86
C ASN A 93 1.75 4.59 -3.70
N ILE A 94 2.48 3.51 -4.02
CA ILE A 94 3.65 3.58 -4.90
C ILE A 94 3.23 4.01 -6.31
N ILE A 95 2.20 3.37 -6.89
CA ILE A 95 1.66 3.73 -8.20
C ILE A 95 1.21 5.19 -8.21
N PHE A 96 0.51 5.63 -7.16
CA PHE A 96 0.08 7.03 -7.03
C PHE A 96 1.28 7.99 -7.04
N ALA A 97 2.33 7.70 -6.27
CA ALA A 97 3.54 8.53 -6.23
C ALA A 97 4.25 8.58 -7.59
N MET A 98 4.41 7.44 -8.27
CA MET A 98 4.98 7.36 -9.61
C MET A 98 4.22 8.24 -10.61
N LEU A 99 2.89 8.17 -10.60
CA LEU A 99 2.04 8.94 -11.52
C LEU A 99 1.95 10.43 -11.15
N ARG A 100 2.03 10.76 -9.85
CA ARG A 100 2.05 12.15 -9.38
C ARG A 100 3.36 12.84 -9.77
N ASP A 101 4.49 12.18 -9.52
CA ASP A 101 5.82 12.75 -9.68
C ASP A 101 6.38 12.51 -11.10
N ASN A 102 5.66 11.74 -11.92
CA ASN A 102 6.06 11.30 -13.26
C ASN A 102 7.45 10.63 -13.27
N LYS A 103 7.72 9.80 -12.26
CA LYS A 103 8.99 9.08 -12.09
C LYS A 103 8.76 7.57 -12.27
N PRO A 104 9.71 6.86 -12.90
CA PRO A 104 9.63 5.40 -12.99
C PRO A 104 9.74 4.75 -11.60
N PHE A 105 9.37 3.47 -11.51
CA PHE A 105 9.50 2.72 -10.27
C PHE A 105 10.98 2.50 -9.95
N GLU A 106 11.38 2.85 -8.73
CA GLU A 106 12.69 2.54 -8.17
C GLU A 106 12.52 1.73 -6.89
N LEU A 107 13.32 0.68 -6.72
CA LEU A 107 13.36 -0.07 -5.49
C LEU A 107 14.21 0.69 -4.46
N ILE A 108 13.54 1.44 -3.58
CA ILE A 108 14.17 2.19 -2.49
C ILE A 108 13.78 1.61 -1.14
N THR A 109 14.72 1.61 -0.20
CA THR A 109 14.42 1.23 1.18
C THR A 109 13.60 2.32 1.90
N PRO A 110 12.86 1.98 2.97
CA PRO A 110 12.17 2.98 3.78
C PRO A 110 13.12 4.04 4.36
N GLU A 111 14.37 3.70 4.62
CA GLU A 111 15.42 4.56 5.16
C GLU A 111 15.82 5.60 4.10
N GLU A 112 16.23 5.14 2.92
CA GLU A 112 16.57 6.00 1.78
C GLU A 112 15.41 6.93 1.40
N HIS A 113 14.17 6.43 1.46
CA HIS A 113 13.00 7.27 1.18
C HIS A 113 12.86 8.42 2.19
N ARG A 114 13.10 8.17 3.49
CA ARG A 114 13.05 9.21 4.52
C ARG A 114 14.14 10.25 4.33
N GLU A 115 15.35 9.81 3.99
CA GLU A 115 16.49 10.69 3.72
C GLU A 115 16.24 11.58 2.50
N ARG A 116 15.79 11.00 1.38
CA ARG A 116 15.41 11.75 0.18
C ARG A 116 14.30 12.76 0.47
N TYR A 117 13.27 12.34 1.20
CA TYR A 117 12.16 13.23 1.56
C TYR A 117 12.62 14.41 2.43
N ALA A 118 13.48 14.15 3.44
CA ALA A 118 14.03 15.20 4.30
C ALA A 118 14.92 16.18 3.52
N ALA A 119 15.72 15.69 2.57
CA ALA A 119 16.54 16.53 1.70
C ALA A 119 15.70 17.41 0.76
N GLU A 120 14.58 16.91 0.24
CA GLU A 120 13.67 17.66 -0.62
C GLU A 120 12.77 18.64 0.17
N HIS A 121 12.49 18.36 1.45
CA HIS A 121 11.57 19.15 2.30
C HIS A 121 12.18 19.49 3.68
N PRO A 122 13.22 20.35 3.74
CA PRO A 122 13.95 20.64 4.97
C PRO A 122 13.08 21.24 6.09
N GLU A 123 12.01 21.98 5.74
CA GLU A 123 11.06 22.58 6.69
C GLU A 123 10.23 21.55 7.48
N SER A 124 10.06 20.33 6.95
CA SER A 124 9.21 19.29 7.56
C SER A 124 9.84 18.59 8.76
N VAL A 125 11.18 18.67 8.89
CA VAL A 125 11.95 18.01 9.96
C VAL A 125 11.85 18.81 11.27
N ASN A 126 11.66 20.12 11.20
CA ASN A 126 11.63 21.01 12.37
C ASN A 126 10.32 20.97 13.17
N THR A 127 9.28 20.27 12.69
CA THR A 127 7.96 20.22 13.38
C THR A 127 7.77 18.95 14.24
N ALA A 128 8.78 18.07 14.29
CA ALA A 128 8.71 16.79 15.01
C ALA A 128 9.57 16.75 16.30
N ALA A 129 9.96 17.90 16.84
CA ALA A 129 10.68 18.05 18.11
C ALA A 129 9.73 18.41 19.26
#